data_AF-A0AAD2G0I3-F1
#
_entry.id   AF-A0AAD2G0I3-F1
#
_cell.length_a   1.000
_cell.length_b   1.000
_cell.length_c   1.000
_cell.angle_alpha   90.00
_cell.angle_beta   90.00
_cell.angle_gamma   90.00
#
_symmetry.space_group_name_H-M   'P 1'
#
loop_
_entity.id
_entity.type
_entity.pdbx_description
1 polymer ?
#
loop_
_entity_poly.entity_id
_entity_poly.type
_entity_poly.pdbx_seq_one_letter_code
_entity_poly.pdbx_strand_id
1 'polypeptide(L)'
;MCKPGDEEILGEFPSDKLLLLLVNSAGIATTTDTYKEEGSNKKLVAGILAFCGVVTVSSIIAMAAMSVQISNKAQPASAGTSSEGATIIINAGSGSTSGSSTATVGTTTKDEVQLFARPPVAGPNECEGKKIQIDNVDCLIDALEKVLPQAGGNVTMGFKGEMVVGHEPIKTPYFQNDMCPVNVHWHLGAEHLSVGEFDEMGAGPNTKPGDLRRKLAGNEEVRGGFRCRHYDENDKKFTKEYDWQHCVGMEVGETYEVHWPHSAAGACGTINQYQTPFYDGVLCRVGILGDLSRLPQQVGVQGQVFTIVNDEDYFYPDLMRGMIVDGEMGKQITKYTGSTTGTTRDNEICSAYSPITWQVDRKCHMISASSFDKMCADMKSQRDDMSDDLYPHGSRELVDSKYVANNQNNRALRGN
;
A
#
# COMPACT_ATOMS: atom_id res chain seq x y z
N MET A 1 -54.22 -38.44 -19.46
CA MET A 1 -54.69 -37.62 -20.61
C MET A 1 -53.79 -36.40 -20.70
N CYS A 2 -53.43 -36.06 -21.94
CA CYS A 2 -52.57 -34.97 -22.42
C CYS A 2 -51.05 -35.25 -22.52
N LYS A 3 -50.50 -34.79 -23.65
CA LYS A 3 -49.49 -35.36 -24.56
C LYS A 3 -48.17 -34.56 -24.54
N PRO A 4 -47.08 -35.11 -25.14
CA PRO A 4 -45.82 -34.42 -25.45
C PRO A 4 -45.81 -33.76 -26.87
N GLY A 5 -44.91 -32.80 -27.07
CA GLY A 5 -44.61 -32.00 -28.29
C GLY A 5 -44.35 -30.53 -27.88
N ASP A 6 -43.32 -29.80 -28.30
CA ASP A 6 -42.56 -29.81 -29.55
C ASP A 6 -41.10 -29.33 -29.36
N GLU A 7 -40.26 -29.69 -30.34
CA GLU A 7 -38.86 -29.32 -30.53
C GLU A 7 -38.65 -27.90 -31.10
N GLU A 8 -37.39 -27.44 -30.99
CA GLU A 8 -36.71 -26.34 -31.68
C GLU A 8 -37.05 -24.88 -31.33
N ILE A 9 -36.06 -24.17 -30.75
CA ILE A 9 -35.21 -23.19 -31.46
C ILE A 9 -33.87 -23.11 -30.69
N LEU A 10 -32.78 -23.49 -31.36
CA LEU A 10 -31.40 -23.23 -30.92
C LEU A 10 -31.08 -21.76 -31.19
N GLY A 11 -30.96 -20.97 -30.13
CA GLY A 11 -30.36 -19.64 -30.15
C GLY A 11 -28.98 -19.70 -29.51
N GLU A 12 -27.96 -19.37 -30.29
CA GLU A 12 -26.56 -19.22 -29.85
C GLU A 12 -26.46 -18.27 -28.65
N PHE A 13 -25.82 -18.73 -27.57
CA PHE A 13 -25.39 -17.85 -26.48
C PHE A 13 -23.94 -17.41 -26.75
N PRO A 14 -23.64 -16.10 -26.73
CA PRO A 14 -22.27 -15.62 -26.85
C PRO A 14 -21.48 -16.03 -25.59
N SER A 15 -20.44 -16.83 -25.82
CA SER A 15 -19.37 -17.09 -24.87
C SER A 15 -18.57 -15.81 -24.63
N ASP A 16 -18.95 -15.05 -23.59
CA ASP A 16 -18.10 -14.08 -22.89
C ASP A 16 -18.77 -13.68 -21.56
N LYS A 17 -18.84 -14.65 -20.64
CA LYS A 17 -19.00 -14.39 -19.20
C LYS A 17 -18.11 -15.36 -18.45
N LEU A 18 -16.92 -14.90 -18.11
CA LEU A 18 -16.01 -15.61 -17.21
C LEU A 18 -16.63 -15.57 -15.80
N LEU A 19 -17.42 -16.59 -15.49
CA LEU A 19 -17.92 -16.83 -14.14
C LEU A 19 -16.77 -17.40 -13.31
N LEU A 20 -16.19 -16.58 -12.42
CA LEU A 20 -15.10 -16.96 -11.53
C LEU A 20 -15.64 -17.89 -10.42
N LEU A 21 -15.61 -19.20 -10.65
CA LEU A 21 -15.84 -20.22 -9.62
C LEU A 21 -14.50 -20.87 -9.27
N LEU A 22 -13.89 -20.42 -8.17
CA LEU A 22 -12.75 -21.08 -7.56
C LEU A 22 -13.24 -22.32 -6.81
N VAL A 23 -13.12 -23.50 -7.42
CA VAL A 23 -13.25 -24.79 -6.73
C VAL A 23 -11.83 -25.32 -6.49
N ASN A 24 -11.38 -25.26 -5.23
CA ASN A 24 -10.17 -25.95 -4.78
C ASN A 24 -10.46 -27.45 -4.66
N SER A 25 -9.82 -28.25 -5.51
CA SER A 25 -9.82 -29.70 -5.47
C SER A 25 -8.61 -30.21 -4.67
N ALA A 26 -8.82 -30.55 -3.40
CA ALA A 26 -7.98 -31.50 -2.67
C ALA A 26 -8.71 -32.00 -1.40
N GLY A 27 -9.67 -32.91 -1.60
CA GLY A 27 -10.33 -33.62 -0.51
C GLY A 27 -10.40 -35.11 -0.84
N ILE A 28 -9.48 -35.89 -0.29
CA ILE A 28 -9.56 -37.35 -0.27
C ILE A 28 -10.75 -37.71 0.62
N ALA A 29 -11.87 -38.08 -0.01
CA ALA A 29 -13.03 -38.61 0.68
C ALA A 29 -12.84 -40.11 0.90
N THR A 30 -12.38 -40.49 2.10
CA THR A 30 -12.60 -41.84 2.61
C THR A 30 -14.01 -41.90 3.20
N THR A 31 -14.81 -42.80 2.65
CA THR A 31 -16.12 -43.21 3.13
C THR A 31 -16.04 -43.77 4.56
N THR A 32 -16.88 -43.25 5.46
CA THR A 32 -17.25 -43.95 6.69
C THR A 32 -18.74 -43.78 6.93
N ASP A 33 -19.48 -44.86 6.66
CA ASP A 33 -20.82 -45.09 7.19
C ASP A 33 -20.72 -45.99 8.44
N THR A 34 -21.38 -45.53 9.52
CA THR A 34 -22.01 -46.29 10.63
C THR A 34 -21.21 -47.31 11.46
N TYR A 35 -21.18 -47.14 12.79
CA TYR A 35 -22.00 -47.92 13.76
C TYR A 35 -21.81 -47.40 15.21
N LYS A 36 -22.91 -47.46 15.97
CA LYS A 36 -23.07 -47.13 17.40
C LYS A 36 -22.55 -48.24 18.33
N GLU A 37 -22.13 -47.81 19.53
CA GLU A 37 -22.18 -48.42 20.88
C GLU A 37 -22.01 -49.94 21.08
N GLU A 38 -21.03 -50.35 21.92
CA GLU A 38 -21.25 -50.93 23.27
C GLU A 38 -19.94 -51.44 23.93
N GLY A 39 -19.79 -51.20 25.25
CA GLY A 39 -19.45 -52.26 26.22
C GLY A 39 -17.98 -52.71 26.48
N SER A 40 -17.40 -52.20 27.57
CA SER A 40 -16.80 -52.96 28.70
C SER A 40 -15.58 -53.92 28.52
N ASN A 41 -14.47 -53.48 29.12
CA ASN A 41 -13.56 -54.20 30.05
C ASN A 41 -12.60 -55.35 29.62
N LYS A 42 -11.37 -55.20 30.18
CA LYS A 42 -10.34 -56.19 30.61
C LYS A 42 -9.25 -56.65 29.63
N LYS A 43 -8.03 -56.23 30.01
CA LYS A 43 -6.71 -56.90 30.07
C LYS A 43 -6.47 -58.18 29.23
N LEU A 44 -5.30 -58.18 28.59
CA LEU A 44 -4.19 -59.15 28.69
C LEU A 44 -3.81 -59.89 27.37
N VAL A 45 -2.49 -60.00 27.21
CA VAL A 45 -1.68 -61.00 26.49
C VAL A 45 -1.20 -60.66 25.06
N ALA A 46 0.12 -60.77 24.95
CA ALA A 46 0.99 -60.73 23.78
C ALA A 46 0.71 -61.84 22.75
N GLY A 47 1.16 -61.63 21.51
CA GLY A 47 1.18 -62.70 20.51
C GLY A 47 1.71 -62.24 19.16
N ILE A 48 2.99 -62.49 18.94
CA ILE A 48 3.72 -62.41 17.67
C ILE A 48 3.02 -63.24 16.58
N LEU A 49 2.88 -62.70 15.37
CA LEU A 49 2.87 -63.49 14.14
C LEU A 49 3.47 -62.66 13.00
N ALA A 50 4.69 -63.05 12.62
CA ALA A 50 5.34 -62.67 11.39
C ALA A 50 4.68 -63.38 10.21
N PHE A 51 4.50 -62.69 9.08
CA PHE A 51 4.45 -63.34 7.78
C PHE A 51 5.09 -62.46 6.70
N CYS A 52 5.94 -63.12 5.92
CA CYS A 52 6.87 -62.64 4.89
C CYS A 52 6.20 -61.89 3.73
N GLY A 53 6.88 -60.89 3.17
CA GLY A 53 7.50 -60.95 1.84
C GLY A 53 6.62 -60.20 0.83
N VAL A 54 7.08 -59.32 -0.05
CA VAL A 54 8.30 -59.27 -0.87
C VAL A 54 8.56 -57.81 -1.23
N VAL A 55 9.78 -57.32 -1.01
CA VAL A 55 10.29 -56.06 -1.56
C VAL A 55 11.19 -56.41 -2.74
N THR A 56 10.85 -55.97 -3.94
CA THR A 56 11.73 -56.06 -5.11
C THR A 56 12.58 -54.80 -5.23
N VAL A 57 13.88 -55.01 -5.09
CA VAL A 57 14.98 -54.09 -5.41
C VAL A 57 15.26 -54.17 -6.91
N SER A 58 15.40 -53.02 -7.59
CA SER A 58 16.21 -52.76 -8.81
C SER A 58 15.99 -51.26 -9.15
N SER A 59 16.96 -50.35 -9.22
CA SER A 59 18.31 -50.47 -9.78
C SER A 59 19.22 -49.35 -9.24
N ILE A 60 20.46 -49.69 -8.90
CA ILE A 60 21.61 -48.78 -8.81
C ILE A 60 22.52 -49.13 -9.99
N ILE A 61 22.86 -48.15 -10.84
CA ILE A 61 24.16 -48.10 -11.53
C ILE A 61 24.67 -46.67 -11.44
N ALA A 62 25.92 -46.57 -10.99
CA ALA A 62 26.68 -45.37 -10.73
C ALA A 62 27.66 -45.04 -11.88
N MET A 63 28.34 -43.89 -11.69
CA MET A 63 29.54 -43.37 -12.36
C MET A 63 29.24 -42.39 -13.52
N ALA A 64 29.89 -41.23 -13.66
CA ALA A 64 31.11 -40.72 -13.05
C ALA A 64 31.11 -39.17 -13.03
N ALA A 65 31.94 -38.63 -12.14
CA ALA A 65 32.26 -37.22 -12.01
C ALA A 65 32.93 -36.62 -13.26
N MET A 66 32.55 -35.39 -13.61
CA MET A 66 33.46 -34.40 -14.18
C MET A 66 33.14 -33.03 -13.58
N SER A 67 34.00 -32.59 -12.66
CA SER A 67 34.10 -31.21 -12.22
C SER A 67 34.78 -30.41 -13.34
N VAL A 68 34.08 -29.48 -13.96
CA VAL A 68 34.69 -28.43 -14.78
C VAL A 68 34.79 -27.18 -13.91
N GLN A 69 36.02 -26.86 -13.52
CA GLN A 69 36.37 -25.54 -13.00
C GLN A 69 36.43 -24.57 -14.18
N ILE A 70 35.62 -23.51 -14.14
CA ILE A 70 35.90 -22.28 -14.89
C ILE A 70 36.35 -21.24 -13.87
N SER A 71 37.66 -21.09 -13.81
CA SER A 71 38.35 -20.00 -13.14
C SER A 71 38.30 -18.78 -14.04
N ASN A 72 37.56 -17.74 -13.65
CA ASN A 72 37.79 -16.39 -14.15
C ASN A 72 38.27 -15.51 -12.99
N LYS A 73 39.59 -15.46 -12.86
CA LYS A 73 40.32 -14.54 -11.99
C LYS A 73 40.75 -13.36 -12.86
N ALA A 74 40.09 -12.22 -12.72
CA ALA A 74 40.66 -10.93 -13.07
C ALA A 74 40.72 -10.10 -11.79
N GLN A 75 41.95 -9.83 -11.36
CA GLN A 75 42.32 -9.05 -10.17
C GLN A 75 42.34 -7.54 -10.49
N PRO A 76 42.55 -6.66 -9.48
CA PRO A 76 41.81 -5.42 -9.30
C PRO A 76 42.54 -4.21 -9.90
N ALA A 77 41.77 -3.14 -10.16
CA ALA A 77 42.31 -1.79 -10.34
C ALA A 77 42.00 -0.94 -9.10
N SER A 78 42.98 -0.09 -8.78
CA SER A 78 43.29 0.58 -7.53
C SER A 78 42.44 1.81 -7.18
N ALA A 79 42.59 2.20 -5.91
CA ALA A 79 42.05 3.36 -5.22
C ALA A 79 42.50 4.75 -5.74
N GLY A 80 41.76 5.78 -5.30
CA GLY A 80 42.03 7.23 -5.38
C GLY A 80 41.22 7.90 -6.50
N THR A 81 40.48 9.01 -6.33
CA THR A 81 40.60 10.13 -5.39
C THR A 81 39.28 10.94 -5.43
N SER A 82 39.00 11.67 -4.35
CA SER A 82 37.99 12.72 -4.19
C SER A 82 38.12 13.90 -5.17
N SER A 83 36.98 14.46 -5.62
CA SER A 83 36.76 15.89 -5.97
C SER A 83 35.26 16.07 -6.28
N GLU A 84 34.48 16.79 -5.47
CA GLU A 84 34.22 18.24 -5.58
C GLU A 84 33.89 18.73 -7.01
N GLY A 85 32.69 19.32 -7.16
CA GLY A 85 32.39 20.36 -8.14
C GLY A 85 31.94 19.91 -9.53
N ALA A 86 30.66 19.53 -9.69
CA ALA A 86 30.04 19.49 -11.01
C ALA A 86 29.58 20.90 -11.40
N THR A 87 30.42 21.61 -12.17
CA THR A 87 30.07 22.87 -12.84
C THR A 87 29.11 22.59 -14.00
N ILE A 88 27.92 23.20 -13.96
CA ILE A 88 26.94 23.19 -15.05
C ILE A 88 27.38 24.20 -16.10
N ILE A 89 27.63 23.72 -17.33
CA ILE A 89 27.85 24.57 -18.51
C ILE A 89 26.47 24.97 -19.06
N ILE A 90 26.12 26.26 -18.94
CA ILE A 90 24.96 26.84 -19.63
C ILE A 90 25.44 27.36 -20.98
N ASN A 91 24.98 26.74 -22.07
CA ASN A 91 25.09 27.28 -23.41
C ASN A 91 23.98 28.34 -23.60
N ALA A 92 24.35 29.63 -23.55
CA ALA A 92 23.52 30.74 -24.01
C ALA A 92 24.13 31.32 -25.30
N GLY A 93 23.28 31.43 -26.33
CA GLY A 93 23.65 31.51 -27.74
C GLY A 93 24.30 32.81 -28.23
N SER A 94 24.84 32.70 -29.44
CA SER A 94 25.34 33.80 -30.24
C SER A 94 24.19 34.46 -31.02
N GLY A 95 24.05 35.77 -30.89
CA GLY A 95 23.06 36.58 -31.59
C GLY A 95 23.08 38.03 -31.09
N SER A 96 24.15 38.74 -31.41
CA SER A 96 24.31 40.18 -31.14
C SER A 96 23.29 41.03 -31.90
N THR A 97 22.75 42.08 -31.26
CA THR A 97 22.95 43.49 -31.68
C THR A 97 22.38 44.51 -30.68
N SER A 98 23.29 45.32 -30.14
CA SER A 98 23.27 46.79 -29.88
C SER A 98 22.18 47.48 -29.02
N GLY A 99 22.66 48.19 -27.99
CA GLY A 99 22.03 49.37 -27.37
C GLY A 99 22.11 49.38 -25.84
N SER A 100 23.25 49.78 -25.23
CA SER A 100 23.43 51.07 -24.51
C SER A 100 22.28 51.39 -23.53
N SER A 101 22.42 51.47 -22.20
CA SER A 101 23.43 52.16 -21.39
C SER A 101 23.21 51.92 -19.88
N THR A 102 24.32 51.72 -19.14
CA THR A 102 24.63 52.08 -17.74
C THR A 102 23.62 51.85 -16.58
N ALA A 103 24.02 50.89 -15.74
CA ALA A 103 24.23 50.96 -14.28
C ALA A 103 23.07 51.29 -13.32
N THR A 104 22.71 50.29 -12.51
CA THR A 104 22.72 50.40 -11.04
C THR A 104 22.91 49.01 -10.42
N VAL A 105 23.94 48.86 -9.59
CA VAL A 105 24.05 47.74 -8.65
C VAL A 105 23.01 47.97 -7.56
N GLY A 106 21.90 47.25 -7.65
CA GLY A 106 20.88 47.15 -6.61
C GLY A 106 21.10 45.86 -5.85
N THR A 107 21.54 45.96 -4.59
CA THR A 107 21.37 44.93 -3.57
C THR A 107 19.89 44.53 -3.50
N THR A 108 19.56 43.30 -3.87
CA THR A 108 18.27 42.69 -3.56
C THR A 108 18.45 41.44 -2.72
N THR A 109 17.55 41.39 -1.76
CA THR A 109 17.36 40.50 -0.64
C THR A 109 17.05 39.07 -1.07
N LYS A 110 17.03 38.16 -0.08
CA LYS A 110 16.55 36.78 -0.15
C LYS A 110 15.26 36.68 -0.99
N ASP A 111 15.38 36.41 -2.27
CA ASP A 111 14.24 36.15 -3.14
C ASP A 111 13.93 34.66 -3.09
N GLU A 112 12.70 34.39 -2.67
CA GLU A 112 12.04 33.10 -2.59
C GLU A 112 12.20 32.33 -3.90
N VAL A 113 12.72 31.10 -3.80
CA VAL A 113 12.59 30.12 -4.89
C VAL A 113 11.13 29.66 -4.90
N GLN A 114 10.27 30.43 -5.55
CA GLN A 114 8.95 29.97 -5.97
C GLN A 114 9.17 28.88 -7.02
N LEU A 115 9.15 27.63 -6.57
CA LEU A 115 9.22 26.45 -7.44
C LEU A 115 7.86 26.34 -8.17
N PHE A 116 7.64 27.17 -9.19
CA PHE A 116 6.43 27.10 -9.99
C PHE A 116 6.33 25.73 -10.65
N ALA A 117 5.35 24.95 -10.22
CA ALA A 117 4.86 23.74 -10.87
C ALA A 117 4.77 23.96 -12.38
N ARG A 118 5.45 23.12 -13.17
CA ARG A 118 5.27 23.15 -14.63
C ARG A 118 3.82 22.83 -14.95
N PRO A 119 3.17 23.55 -15.89
CA PRO A 119 1.83 23.20 -16.33
C PRO A 119 1.77 21.75 -16.82
N PRO A 120 0.64 21.05 -16.63
CA PRO A 120 0.43 19.70 -17.15
C PRO A 120 0.81 19.62 -18.63
N VAL A 121 1.68 18.66 -18.98
CA VAL A 121 2.08 18.46 -20.37
C VAL A 121 0.88 17.95 -21.15
N ALA A 122 0.39 18.72 -22.13
CA ALA A 122 -0.70 18.31 -23.00
C ALA A 122 -0.42 16.97 -23.71
N GLY A 123 -1.46 16.17 -23.93
CA GLY A 123 -1.37 14.87 -24.60
C GLY A 123 -2.23 13.82 -23.91
N PRO A 124 -2.40 12.63 -24.53
CA PRO A 124 -3.23 11.58 -23.97
C PRO A 124 -2.64 11.05 -22.66
N ASN A 125 -3.50 10.89 -21.64
CA ASN A 125 -3.19 10.11 -20.45
C ASN A 125 -3.52 8.64 -20.73
N GLU A 126 -2.52 7.77 -20.75
CA GLU A 126 -2.72 6.35 -21.06
C GLU A 126 -3.34 5.54 -19.91
N CYS A 127 -3.26 6.09 -18.69
CA CYS A 127 -3.75 5.46 -17.47
C CYS A 127 -5.19 5.89 -17.11
N GLU A 128 -5.68 6.96 -17.71
CA GLU A 128 -7.04 7.47 -17.50
C GLU A 128 -8.09 6.40 -17.83
N GLY A 129 -9.03 6.19 -16.90
CA GLY A 129 -10.13 5.25 -17.04
C GLY A 129 -9.72 3.78 -17.04
N LYS A 130 -8.54 3.44 -16.49
CA LYS A 130 -8.06 2.05 -16.38
C LYS A 130 -8.57 1.31 -15.15
N LYS A 131 -9.26 2.01 -14.23
CA LYS A 131 -9.98 1.39 -13.12
C LYS A 131 -10.92 0.30 -13.62
N ILE A 132 -10.74 -0.90 -13.10
CA ILE A 132 -11.68 -2.01 -13.28
C ILE A 132 -12.65 -1.95 -12.12
N GLN A 133 -13.92 -1.60 -12.34
CA GLN A 133 -14.89 -1.53 -11.25
C GLN A 133 -15.15 -2.94 -10.68
N ILE A 134 -14.76 -3.13 -9.42
CA ILE A 134 -15.10 -4.30 -8.60
C ILE A 134 -15.84 -3.75 -7.37
N ASP A 135 -17.06 -4.23 -7.17
CA ASP A 135 -17.90 -3.77 -6.06
C ASP A 135 -17.41 -4.36 -4.74
N ASN A 136 -17.64 -3.64 -3.64
CA ASN A 136 -17.41 -4.18 -2.31
C ASN A 136 -18.35 -5.37 -2.08
N VAL A 137 -17.93 -6.28 -1.21
CA VAL A 137 -18.64 -7.54 -0.94
C VAL A 137 -18.95 -7.64 0.54
N ASP A 138 -20.00 -8.37 0.90
CA ASP A 138 -20.24 -8.71 2.30
C ASP A 138 -19.04 -9.49 2.86
N CYS A 139 -18.55 -9.10 4.03
CA CYS A 139 -17.45 -9.77 4.71
C CYS A 139 -17.78 -11.24 5.04
N LEU A 140 -19.08 -11.53 5.24
CA LEU A 140 -19.61 -12.88 5.46
C LEU A 140 -20.62 -13.20 4.36
N ILE A 141 -20.44 -14.32 3.66
CA ILE A 141 -21.40 -14.81 2.67
C ILE A 141 -21.94 -16.14 3.17
N ASP A 142 -23.24 -16.21 3.48
CA ASP A 142 -23.94 -17.43 3.93
C ASP A 142 -23.25 -18.16 5.09
N ALA A 143 -22.82 -17.40 6.11
CA ALA A 143 -22.09 -17.88 7.29
C ALA A 143 -20.70 -18.51 7.00
N LEU A 144 -20.15 -18.31 5.80
CA LEU A 144 -18.78 -18.65 5.44
C LEU A 144 -17.96 -17.38 5.21
N GLU A 145 -16.79 -17.30 5.85
CA GLU A 145 -15.77 -16.31 5.50
C GLU A 145 -15.21 -16.67 4.11
N LYS A 146 -15.53 -15.85 3.11
CA LYS A 146 -14.98 -15.98 1.74
C LYS A 146 -14.15 -14.76 1.31
N VAL A 147 -14.03 -13.76 2.17
CA VAL A 147 -13.26 -12.55 1.85
C VAL A 147 -11.77 -12.75 2.12
N LEU A 148 -10.98 -12.13 1.26
CA LEU A 148 -9.53 -12.05 1.40
C LEU A 148 -9.19 -10.98 2.46
N PRO A 149 -7.97 -11.00 3.05
CA PRO A 149 -7.65 -10.17 4.22
C PRO A 149 -7.88 -8.68 3.97
N GLN A 150 -8.28 -7.98 5.02
CA GLN A 150 -8.61 -6.56 4.98
C GLN A 150 -7.51 -5.69 5.62
N ALA A 151 -7.40 -4.43 5.21
CA ALA A 151 -6.45 -3.45 5.75
C ALA A 151 -7.15 -2.32 6.53
N GLY A 152 -6.35 -1.52 7.28
CA GLY A 152 -6.87 -0.67 8.35
C GLY A 152 -7.00 -1.43 9.67
N GLY A 153 -6.05 -2.34 9.94
CA GLY A 153 -6.04 -3.20 11.13
C GLY A 153 -4.99 -2.80 12.17
N ASN A 154 -4.85 -3.59 13.22
CA ASN A 154 -3.82 -3.38 14.24
C ASN A 154 -2.42 -3.74 13.70
N VAL A 155 -1.49 -2.80 13.80
CA VAL A 155 -0.09 -2.94 13.40
C VAL A 155 0.88 -2.89 14.59
N THR A 156 0.39 -2.86 15.83
CA THR A 156 1.19 -2.86 17.07
C THR A 156 2.25 -3.97 17.06
N MET A 157 3.43 -3.69 17.64
CA MET A 157 4.48 -4.71 17.76
C MET A 157 3.95 -5.99 18.41
N GLY A 158 4.12 -7.12 17.71
CA GLY A 158 3.72 -8.43 18.22
C GLY A 158 2.25 -8.79 17.96
N PHE A 159 1.44 -7.85 17.48
CA PHE A 159 0.09 -8.19 17.01
C PHE A 159 0.16 -9.13 15.81
N LYS A 160 -0.77 -10.08 15.78
CA LYS A 160 -1.02 -11.00 14.69
C LYS A 160 -2.52 -11.06 14.45
N GLY A 161 -2.92 -10.92 13.19
CA GLY A 161 -4.30 -11.16 12.78
C GLY A 161 -4.68 -12.64 12.94
N GLU A 162 -5.97 -12.92 12.90
CA GLU A 162 -6.52 -14.27 13.09
C GLU A 162 -6.77 -14.98 11.75
N MET A 163 -6.88 -14.24 10.63
CA MET A 163 -7.11 -14.83 9.32
C MET A 163 -5.87 -15.58 8.82
N VAL A 164 -6.01 -16.89 8.65
CA VAL A 164 -4.95 -17.73 8.06
C VAL A 164 -4.90 -17.49 6.56
N VAL A 165 -3.75 -17.00 6.07
CA VAL A 165 -3.55 -16.73 4.64
C VAL A 165 -2.36 -17.51 4.09
N GLY A 166 -2.46 -17.93 2.82
CA GLY A 166 -1.39 -18.64 2.12
C GLY A 166 -0.40 -17.74 1.36
N HIS A 167 -0.66 -16.43 1.29
CA HIS A 167 0.18 -15.47 0.57
C HIS A 167 1.18 -14.79 1.51
N GLU A 168 2.36 -14.49 0.98
CA GLU A 168 3.39 -13.73 1.68
C GLU A 168 3.40 -12.26 1.21
N PRO A 169 3.51 -11.28 2.13
CA PRO A 169 3.65 -9.89 1.76
C PRO A 169 5.01 -9.61 1.11
N ILE A 170 5.11 -8.55 0.32
CA ILE A 170 6.40 -8.01 -0.15
C ILE A 170 7.21 -7.53 1.07
N LYS A 171 8.40 -8.10 1.27
CA LYS A 171 9.25 -7.83 2.45
C LYS A 171 10.32 -6.76 2.22
N THR A 172 10.56 -6.42 0.96
CA THR A 172 11.54 -5.46 0.45
C THR A 172 10.89 -4.14 0.08
N PRO A 173 11.65 -3.05 -0.06
CA PRO A 173 11.14 -1.80 -0.62
C PRO A 173 10.46 -2.03 -1.97
N TYR A 174 9.34 -1.36 -2.23
CA TYR A 174 8.57 -1.54 -3.48
C TYR A 174 9.38 -1.22 -4.74
N PHE A 175 10.28 -0.23 -4.68
CA PHE A 175 11.17 0.08 -5.81
C PHE A 175 12.10 -1.09 -6.20
N GLN A 176 12.39 -2.03 -5.28
CA GLN A 176 13.16 -3.25 -5.57
C GLN A 176 12.31 -4.36 -6.20
N ASN A 177 11.00 -4.12 -6.39
CA ASN A 177 10.03 -5.07 -6.92
C ASN A 177 9.37 -4.51 -8.19
N ASP A 178 10.07 -3.63 -8.91
CA ASP A 178 9.60 -2.97 -10.15
C ASP A 178 8.31 -2.14 -9.98
N MET A 179 8.06 -1.66 -8.76
CA MET A 179 6.88 -0.86 -8.43
C MET A 179 7.28 0.60 -8.18
N CYS A 180 6.42 1.53 -8.63
CA CYS A 180 6.50 2.96 -8.32
C CYS A 180 5.24 3.41 -7.59
N PRO A 181 5.28 4.50 -6.81
CA PRO A 181 4.07 5.15 -6.31
C PRO A 181 3.26 5.67 -7.50
N VAL A 182 1.97 5.37 -7.51
CA VAL A 182 1.04 5.76 -8.58
C VAL A 182 -0.01 6.77 -8.12
N ASN A 183 -0.01 7.08 -6.83
CA ASN A 183 -0.88 8.06 -6.20
C ASN A 183 -0.30 8.39 -4.81
N VAL A 184 -0.75 9.51 -4.25
CA VAL A 184 -0.64 9.80 -2.82
C VAL A 184 -1.98 10.38 -2.38
N HIS A 185 -2.49 9.89 -1.26
CA HIS A 185 -3.66 10.45 -0.59
C HIS A 185 -3.51 10.25 0.91
N TRP A 186 -4.37 10.87 1.70
CA TRP A 186 -4.30 10.73 3.15
C TRP A 186 -5.67 10.72 3.78
N HIS A 187 -5.72 10.10 4.95
CA HIS A 187 -6.91 9.99 5.77
C HIS A 187 -6.80 10.90 6.99
N LEU A 188 -7.95 11.39 7.45
CA LEU A 188 -8.07 12.09 8.73
C LEU A 188 -7.92 11.08 9.87
N GLY A 189 -6.86 11.23 10.67
CA GLY A 189 -6.42 10.21 11.62
C GLY A 189 -5.83 8.98 10.91
N ALA A 190 -5.37 8.03 11.71
CA ALA A 190 -4.90 6.73 11.23
C ALA A 190 -6.04 5.73 11.12
N GLU A 191 -6.15 5.08 9.97
CA GLU A 191 -6.98 3.90 9.77
C GLU A 191 -6.40 2.68 10.49
N HIS A 192 -5.07 2.62 10.60
CA HIS A 192 -4.38 1.59 11.37
C HIS A 192 -4.32 1.94 12.87
N LEU A 193 -4.20 0.91 13.72
CA LEU A 193 -3.97 1.05 15.16
C LEU A 193 -2.53 0.66 15.52
N SER A 194 -1.83 1.50 16.28
CA SER A 194 -0.53 1.17 16.89
C SER A 194 -0.53 1.66 18.34
N VAL A 195 -0.67 0.73 19.28
CA VAL A 195 -0.80 1.04 20.71
C VAL A 195 0.46 1.76 21.21
N GLY A 196 0.25 2.92 21.82
CA GLY A 196 1.27 3.83 22.31
C GLY A 196 1.72 4.88 21.31
N GLU A 197 1.32 4.78 20.03
CA GLU A 197 1.78 5.65 18.94
C GLU A 197 0.61 6.41 18.32
N PHE A 198 -0.34 5.67 17.75
CA PHE A 198 -1.59 6.19 17.22
C PHE A 198 -2.73 5.24 17.63
N ASP A 199 -3.52 5.68 18.62
CA ASP A 199 -4.53 4.88 19.29
C ASP A 199 -5.64 5.74 19.90
N GLU A 200 -6.52 5.13 20.69
CA GLU A 200 -7.66 5.79 21.33
C GLU A 200 -7.23 6.87 22.33
N MET A 201 -5.97 6.85 22.79
CA MET A 201 -5.44 7.82 23.73
C MET A 201 -4.79 9.02 23.03
N GLY A 202 -4.72 9.01 21.71
CA GLY A 202 -4.27 10.15 20.92
C GLY A 202 -5.23 11.34 21.00
N ALA A 203 -4.72 12.52 20.71
CA ALA A 203 -5.48 13.76 20.74
C ALA A 203 -5.13 14.64 19.53
N GLY A 204 -6.01 15.58 19.22
CA GLY A 204 -5.81 16.57 18.16
C GLY A 204 -6.56 17.86 18.46
N PRO A 205 -6.48 18.84 17.57
CA PRO A 205 -7.26 20.05 17.63
C PRO A 205 -8.74 19.71 17.77
N ASN A 206 -9.42 20.38 18.70
CA ASN A 206 -10.87 20.30 18.89
C ASN A 206 -11.42 18.88 19.18
N THR A 207 -10.57 17.90 19.49
CA THR A 207 -10.95 16.51 19.75
C THR A 207 -10.24 15.96 20.98
N LYS A 208 -10.99 15.27 21.83
CA LYS A 208 -10.46 14.61 23.03
C LYS A 208 -10.05 13.18 22.70
N PRO A 209 -9.19 12.54 23.51
CA PRO A 209 -8.96 11.10 23.44
C PRO A 209 -10.28 10.32 23.34
N GLY A 210 -10.36 9.42 22.35
CA GLY A 210 -11.54 8.62 22.02
C GLY A 210 -12.58 9.28 21.09
N ASP A 211 -12.41 10.54 20.69
CA ASP A 211 -13.32 11.20 19.75
C ASP A 211 -12.92 10.93 18.29
N LEU A 212 -13.63 10.01 17.62
CA LEU A 212 -13.35 9.61 16.23
C LEU A 212 -14.13 10.44 15.20
N ARG A 213 -14.74 11.57 15.57
CA ARG A 213 -15.54 12.37 14.63
C ARG A 213 -15.04 13.80 14.56
N ARG A 214 -14.88 14.32 13.34
CA ARG A 214 -14.58 15.73 13.09
C ARG A 214 -15.37 16.21 11.88
N LYS A 215 -15.91 17.42 11.98
CA LYS A 215 -16.56 18.09 10.85
C LYS A 215 -15.49 18.84 10.08
N LEU A 216 -15.26 18.45 8.83
CA LEU A 216 -14.42 19.20 7.91
C LEU A 216 -15.17 20.42 7.36
N ALA A 217 -14.43 21.41 6.86
CA ALA A 217 -14.98 22.58 6.19
C ALA A 217 -15.61 22.17 4.84
N GLY A 218 -16.81 21.60 4.91
CA GLY A 218 -17.51 20.98 3.78
C GLY A 218 -18.70 20.14 4.21
N ASN A 219 -19.49 20.58 5.19
CA ASN A 219 -20.81 20.05 5.61
C ASN A 219 -21.03 18.53 5.81
N GLU A 220 -20.02 17.67 5.66
CA GLU A 220 -20.10 16.24 5.91
C GLU A 220 -19.24 15.86 7.11
N GLU A 221 -19.80 15.00 7.97
CA GLU A 221 -19.11 14.43 9.13
C GLU A 221 -18.18 13.33 8.61
N VAL A 222 -16.90 13.67 8.42
CA VAL A 222 -15.90 12.70 8.01
C VAL A 222 -15.46 11.92 9.24
N ARG A 223 -15.56 10.59 9.17
CA ARG A 223 -15.08 9.71 10.25
C ARG A 223 -13.56 9.87 10.37
N GLY A 224 -13.10 10.32 11.53
CA GLY A 224 -11.70 10.37 11.89
C GLY A 224 -11.19 9.00 12.34
N GLY A 225 -9.89 8.79 12.18
CA GLY A 225 -9.16 7.62 12.65
C GLY A 225 -8.53 7.84 14.02
N PHE A 226 -7.60 6.96 14.38
CA PHE A 226 -6.79 7.10 15.58
C PHE A 226 -5.86 8.31 15.47
N ARG A 227 -5.51 8.90 16.61
CA ARG A 227 -4.62 10.06 16.64
C ARG A 227 -3.31 9.73 17.30
N CYS A 228 -2.31 10.53 16.99
CA CYS A 228 -1.05 10.48 17.69
C CYS A 228 -1.13 11.13 19.05
N ARG A 229 -0.11 10.90 19.88
CA ARG A 229 0.01 11.47 21.22
C ARG A 229 0.91 12.72 21.28
N HIS A 230 1.24 13.30 20.12
CA HIS A 230 2.14 14.47 20.03
C HIS A 230 1.46 15.79 20.34
N TYR A 231 0.15 15.91 20.07
CA TYR A 231 -0.57 17.18 20.18
C TYR A 231 -0.53 17.75 21.60
N ASP A 232 -0.06 18.99 21.73
CA ASP A 232 -0.10 19.79 22.96
C ASP A 232 -0.71 21.15 22.66
N GLU A 233 -1.86 21.44 23.29
CA GLU A 233 -2.57 22.71 23.13
C GLU A 233 -1.78 23.94 23.63
N ASN A 234 -0.75 23.73 24.46
CA ASN A 234 0.08 24.80 25.01
C ASN A 234 1.31 25.10 24.15
N ASP A 235 1.66 24.24 23.20
CA ASP A 235 2.78 24.45 22.30
C ASP A 235 2.28 25.03 20.96
N LYS A 236 2.85 26.18 20.60
CA LYS A 236 2.45 26.95 19.42
C LYS A 236 2.68 26.20 18.11
N LYS A 237 3.58 25.22 18.05
CA LYS A 237 3.76 24.45 16.81
C LYS A 237 2.54 23.61 16.45
N PHE A 238 1.70 23.24 17.43
CA PHE A 238 0.47 22.49 17.18
C PHE A 238 -0.77 23.38 17.04
N THR A 239 -0.70 24.65 17.43
CA THR A 239 -1.89 25.54 17.52
C THR A 239 -1.81 26.76 16.62
N LYS A 240 -0.62 27.16 16.16
CA LYS A 240 -0.47 28.27 15.23
C LYS A 240 -0.94 27.83 13.85
N GLU A 241 -2.02 28.45 13.37
CA GLU A 241 -2.55 28.21 12.03
C GLU A 241 -1.50 28.42 10.93
N TYR A 242 -1.59 27.58 9.90
CA TYR A 242 -0.80 27.65 8.68
C TYR A 242 -1.68 28.17 7.54
N ASP A 243 -1.12 29.04 6.70
CA ASP A 243 -1.83 29.65 5.58
C ASP A 243 -1.78 28.72 4.34
N TRP A 244 -2.65 27.73 4.32
CA TRP A 244 -2.74 26.71 3.26
C TRP A 244 -3.02 27.34 1.89
N GLN A 245 -2.11 27.16 0.93
CA GLN A 245 -2.29 27.65 -0.44
C GLN A 245 -2.79 26.56 -1.40
N HIS A 246 -2.49 25.29 -1.10
CA HIS A 246 -2.69 24.18 -2.01
C HIS A 246 -3.59 23.08 -1.49
N CYS A 247 -3.36 22.61 -0.27
CA CYS A 247 -4.22 21.60 0.36
C CYS A 247 -5.55 22.21 0.84
N VAL A 248 -6.58 21.37 0.95
CA VAL A 248 -7.92 21.76 1.38
C VAL A 248 -8.29 20.98 2.65
N GLY A 249 -8.92 21.64 3.64
CA GLY A 249 -9.45 20.96 4.83
C GLY A 249 -8.41 20.44 5.83
N MET A 250 -7.18 20.94 5.74
CA MET A 250 -6.08 20.58 6.65
C MET A 250 -6.09 21.43 7.91
N GLU A 251 -5.58 20.89 9.01
CA GLU A 251 -5.55 21.53 10.32
C GLU A 251 -4.21 21.26 11.01
N VAL A 252 -3.53 22.32 11.47
CA VAL A 252 -2.29 22.19 12.24
C VAL A 252 -2.62 21.53 13.58
N GLY A 253 -1.77 20.61 14.01
CA GLY A 253 -1.92 19.81 15.22
C GLY A 253 -2.67 18.50 15.00
N GLU A 254 -3.39 18.35 13.88
CA GLU A 254 -4.18 17.15 13.60
C GLU A 254 -3.30 16.00 13.07
N THR A 255 -3.76 14.77 13.30
CA THR A 255 -3.13 13.55 12.80
C THR A 255 -3.68 13.15 11.44
N TYR A 256 -2.81 12.75 10.52
CA TYR A 256 -3.17 12.17 9.23
C TYR A 256 -2.34 10.93 8.94
N GLU A 257 -2.94 9.94 8.30
CA GLU A 257 -2.23 8.81 7.74
C GLU A 257 -2.12 8.96 6.23
N VAL A 258 -0.89 9.05 5.72
CA VAL A 258 -0.60 9.17 4.29
C VAL A 258 -0.42 7.79 3.70
N HIS A 259 -1.09 7.56 2.58
CA HIS A 259 -1.02 6.34 1.78
C HIS A 259 -0.39 6.61 0.44
N TRP A 260 0.58 5.77 0.09
CA TRP A 260 1.16 5.72 -1.26
C TRP A 260 0.87 4.37 -1.88
N PRO A 261 -0.19 4.24 -2.69
CA PRO A 261 -0.38 3.09 -3.55
C PRO A 261 0.79 2.95 -4.53
N HIS A 262 1.36 1.77 -4.61
CA HIS A 262 2.42 1.39 -5.52
C HIS A 262 1.96 0.24 -6.41
N SER A 263 2.36 0.26 -7.68
CA SER A 263 2.02 -0.79 -8.63
C SER A 263 3.14 -1.06 -9.62
N ALA A 264 3.36 -2.35 -9.92
CA ALA A 264 4.22 -2.79 -11.02
C ALA A 264 3.59 -2.51 -12.40
N ALA A 265 2.26 -2.34 -12.44
CA ALA A 265 1.53 -1.93 -13.63
C ALA A 265 1.37 -0.41 -13.77
N GLY A 266 1.87 0.39 -12.82
CA GLY A 266 1.89 1.85 -12.93
C GLY A 266 2.72 2.31 -14.13
N ALA A 267 2.47 3.51 -14.65
CA ALA A 267 3.29 4.11 -15.70
C ALA A 267 4.59 4.72 -15.12
N CYS A 268 5.40 3.88 -14.47
CA CYS A 268 6.57 4.28 -13.71
C CYS A 268 7.59 5.06 -14.56
N GLY A 269 8.02 6.21 -14.04
CA GLY A 269 8.98 7.10 -14.69
C GLY A 269 8.41 7.93 -15.85
N THR A 270 7.11 7.81 -16.15
CA THR A 270 6.46 8.63 -17.17
C THR A 270 5.66 9.78 -16.54
N ILE A 271 5.21 10.71 -17.36
CA ILE A 271 4.33 11.81 -16.96
C ILE A 271 2.91 11.35 -16.56
N ASN A 272 2.53 10.10 -16.86
CA ASN A 272 1.25 9.49 -16.47
C ASN A 272 1.37 8.67 -15.17
N GLN A 273 2.48 8.78 -14.43
CA GLN A 273 2.73 7.92 -13.26
C GLN A 273 1.69 8.08 -12.15
N TYR A 274 1.34 9.32 -11.80
CA TYR A 274 0.43 9.63 -10.70
C TYR A 274 -0.97 9.88 -11.23
N GLN A 275 -1.97 9.24 -10.62
CA GLN A 275 -3.34 9.21 -11.11
C GLN A 275 -4.35 9.37 -9.96
N THR A 276 -5.49 9.97 -10.27
CA THR A 276 -6.68 10.07 -9.43
C THR A 276 -7.91 9.78 -10.29
N PRO A 277 -8.75 8.77 -9.96
CA PRO A 277 -8.64 7.90 -8.80
C PRO A 277 -7.42 6.98 -8.88
N PHE A 278 -6.82 6.64 -7.74
CA PHE A 278 -5.58 5.84 -7.69
C PHE A 278 -5.67 4.48 -8.42
N TYR A 279 -6.87 3.92 -8.58
CA TYR A 279 -7.11 2.67 -9.32
C TYR A 279 -6.63 2.74 -10.78
N ASP A 280 -6.74 3.91 -11.41
CA ASP A 280 -6.26 4.14 -12.77
C ASP A 280 -4.75 3.95 -12.84
N GLY A 281 -4.02 4.48 -11.86
CA GLY A 281 -2.58 4.28 -11.73
C GLY A 281 -2.21 2.83 -11.38
N VAL A 282 -2.93 2.19 -10.45
CA VAL A 282 -2.66 0.80 -10.04
C VAL A 282 -2.83 -0.17 -11.21
N LEU A 283 -3.85 0.05 -12.05
CA LEU A 283 -4.23 -0.84 -13.15
C LEU A 283 -3.81 -0.32 -14.53
N CYS A 284 -3.01 0.75 -14.59
CA CYS A 284 -2.68 1.44 -15.84
C CYS A 284 -2.25 0.48 -16.97
N ARG A 285 -1.33 -0.44 -16.65
CA ARG A 285 -0.84 -1.48 -17.55
C ARG A 285 -1.21 -2.87 -17.05
N VAL A 286 -2.49 -3.09 -16.75
CA VAL A 286 -3.02 -4.35 -16.17
C VAL A 286 -2.56 -5.62 -16.90
N GLY A 287 -2.35 -5.57 -18.22
CA GLY A 287 -1.84 -6.70 -19.00
C GLY A 287 -0.48 -7.24 -18.53
N ILE A 288 0.30 -6.44 -17.77
CA ILE A 288 1.58 -6.84 -17.17
C ILE A 288 1.39 -7.59 -15.85
N LEU A 289 0.27 -7.38 -15.14
CA LEU A 289 0.01 -8.05 -13.86
C LEU A 289 -0.13 -9.57 -14.03
N GLY A 290 -0.49 -10.04 -15.22
CA GLY A 290 -0.52 -11.47 -15.53
C GLY A 290 -1.48 -12.22 -14.62
N ASP A 291 -0.96 -13.12 -13.78
CA ASP A 291 -1.75 -13.89 -12.82
C ASP A 291 -2.15 -13.04 -11.61
N LEU A 292 -3.44 -12.71 -11.50
CA LEU A 292 -4.00 -11.93 -10.40
C LEU A 292 -3.83 -12.62 -9.02
N SER A 293 -3.53 -13.92 -8.96
CA SER A 293 -3.14 -14.58 -7.70
C SER A 293 -1.85 -14.02 -7.09
N ARG A 294 -1.06 -13.29 -7.91
CA ARG A 294 0.20 -12.64 -7.54
C ARG A 294 0.05 -11.15 -7.23
N LEU A 295 -1.18 -10.63 -7.17
CA LEU A 295 -1.45 -9.22 -6.83
C LEU A 295 -0.71 -8.75 -5.56
N PRO A 296 -0.62 -9.52 -4.46
CA PRO A 296 0.15 -9.10 -3.29
C PRO A 296 1.62 -8.84 -3.56
N GLN A 297 2.19 -9.41 -4.62
CA GLN A 297 3.59 -9.23 -5.02
C GLN A 297 3.79 -8.16 -6.10
N GLN A 298 2.72 -7.49 -6.55
CA GLN A 298 2.75 -6.51 -7.64
C GLN A 298 2.06 -5.19 -7.29
N VAL A 299 1.19 -5.21 -6.28
CA VAL A 299 0.47 -4.04 -5.78
C VAL A 299 0.66 -3.98 -4.26
N GLY A 300 0.94 -2.78 -3.77
CA GLY A 300 1.00 -2.57 -2.35
C GLY A 300 0.91 -1.11 -1.96
N VAL A 301 0.61 -0.86 -0.69
CA VAL A 301 0.46 0.48 -0.14
C VAL A 301 1.51 0.68 0.94
N GLN A 302 2.12 1.85 0.95
CA GLN A 302 2.89 2.34 2.08
C GLN A 302 1.99 3.23 2.94
N GLY A 303 2.01 3.06 4.25
CA GLY A 303 1.27 3.89 5.20
C GLY A 303 2.20 4.53 6.23
N GLN A 304 2.08 5.83 6.45
CA GLN A 304 2.85 6.55 7.47
C GLN A 304 1.98 7.63 8.14
N VAL A 305 2.09 7.72 9.46
CA VAL A 305 1.21 8.56 10.29
C VAL A 305 1.97 9.78 10.79
N PHE A 306 1.37 10.96 10.63
CA PHE A 306 1.97 12.22 11.04
C PHE A 306 1.00 13.10 11.83
N THR A 307 1.51 13.78 12.85
CA THR A 307 0.92 15.00 13.39
C THR A 307 1.49 16.20 12.64
N ILE A 308 0.62 17.04 12.08
CA ILE A 308 1.04 18.24 11.35
C ILE A 308 1.44 19.33 12.33
N VAL A 309 2.57 19.98 12.12
CA VAL A 309 3.05 21.10 12.93
C VAL A 309 3.36 22.32 12.08
N ASN A 310 3.15 23.52 12.61
CA ASN A 310 3.59 24.77 11.96
C ASN A 310 5.01 25.12 12.46
N ASP A 311 5.97 24.31 12.05
CA ASP A 311 7.37 24.40 12.44
C ASP A 311 8.26 23.85 11.30
N GLU A 312 9.14 24.70 10.77
CA GLU A 312 9.98 24.39 9.62
C GLU A 312 11.17 23.49 9.96
N ASP A 313 11.47 23.26 11.24
CA ASP A 313 12.44 22.24 11.65
C ASP A 313 11.96 20.82 11.26
N TYR A 314 10.67 20.67 10.98
CA TYR A 314 10.04 19.43 10.53
C TYR A 314 9.75 19.43 9.02
N PHE A 315 10.35 20.35 8.26
CA PHE A 315 10.17 20.40 6.81
C PHE A 315 10.84 19.22 6.11
N TYR A 316 10.02 18.50 5.34
CA TYR A 316 10.43 17.51 4.36
C TYR A 316 10.01 17.93 2.94
N PRO A 317 10.94 17.93 1.95
CA PRO A 317 10.68 18.53 0.65
C PRO A 317 9.87 17.68 -0.33
N ASP A 318 9.73 16.37 -0.15
CA ASP A 318 9.12 15.50 -1.18
C ASP A 318 8.28 14.36 -0.57
N LEU A 319 7.03 14.66 -0.22
CA LEU A 319 6.09 13.66 0.28
C LEU A 319 5.34 12.88 -0.80
N MET A 320 5.55 13.18 -2.08
CA MET A 320 4.78 12.55 -3.14
C MET A 320 5.35 11.17 -3.54
N ARG A 321 6.66 10.97 -3.35
CA ARG A 321 7.41 9.80 -3.87
C ARG A 321 7.37 8.54 -3.01
N GLY A 322 6.58 8.50 -1.96
CA GLY A 322 6.47 7.34 -1.07
C GLY A 322 6.79 7.69 0.38
N MET A 323 6.74 6.64 1.21
CA MET A 323 7.09 6.71 2.62
C MET A 323 8.47 7.32 2.85
N ILE A 324 8.59 8.17 3.87
CA ILE A 324 9.87 8.73 4.28
C ILE A 324 10.69 7.63 4.96
N VAL A 325 11.90 7.41 4.44
CA VAL A 325 12.90 6.50 5.01
C VAL A 325 14.16 7.32 5.31
N ASP A 326 14.07 8.11 6.38
CA ASP A 326 15.15 8.96 6.87
C ASP A 326 15.02 9.15 8.39
N GLY A 327 16.14 9.33 9.09
CA GLY A 327 16.14 9.47 10.55
C GLY A 327 15.46 8.28 11.24
N GLU A 328 14.43 8.53 12.04
CA GLU A 328 13.61 7.47 12.68
C GLU A 328 12.43 6.99 11.83
N MET A 329 12.07 7.72 10.77
CA MET A 329 10.95 7.41 9.89
C MET A 329 11.28 6.19 9.02
N GLY A 330 10.31 5.28 8.86
CA GLY A 330 10.47 4.08 8.02
C GLY A 330 11.35 2.99 8.64
N LYS A 331 11.76 3.11 9.92
CA LYS A 331 12.54 2.05 10.61
C LYS A 331 11.66 0.93 11.16
N GLN A 332 10.44 1.24 11.62
CA GLN A 332 9.61 0.32 12.40
C GLN A 332 8.37 -0.14 11.64
N ILE A 333 8.59 -0.84 10.52
CA ILE A 333 7.52 -1.18 9.58
C ILE A 333 6.90 -2.55 9.88
N THR A 334 5.56 -2.62 9.87
CA THR A 334 4.77 -3.85 9.75
C THR A 334 4.41 -4.08 8.28
N LYS A 335 4.72 -5.27 7.79
CA LYS A 335 4.37 -5.71 6.43
C LYS A 335 3.37 -6.84 6.48
N TYR A 336 2.26 -6.74 5.77
CA TYR A 336 1.22 -7.77 5.79
C TYR A 336 0.36 -7.70 4.53
N THR A 337 -0.46 -8.71 4.27
CA THR A 337 -1.44 -8.64 3.17
C THR A 337 -2.78 -8.15 3.68
N GLY A 338 -3.39 -7.21 2.98
CA GLY A 338 -4.71 -6.66 3.30
C GLY A 338 -5.46 -6.25 2.03
N SER A 339 -6.30 -5.23 2.13
CA SER A 339 -7.15 -4.74 1.04
C SER A 339 -6.93 -3.25 0.75
N THR A 340 -7.67 -2.67 -0.18
CA THR A 340 -7.92 -1.21 -0.14
C THR A 340 -8.80 -0.82 1.05
N THR A 341 -8.73 0.43 1.49
CA THR A 341 -9.38 0.97 2.70
C THR A 341 -10.35 2.12 2.39
N GLY A 342 -10.71 2.95 3.37
CA GLY A 342 -11.68 4.05 3.23
C GLY A 342 -13.09 3.74 3.76
N THR A 343 -13.89 4.80 3.94
CA THR A 343 -15.18 4.81 4.66
C THR A 343 -16.33 4.09 3.98
N THR A 344 -16.20 3.67 2.72
CA THR A 344 -17.23 2.84 2.06
C THR A 344 -17.14 1.36 2.47
N ARG A 345 -16.30 1.02 3.45
CA ARG A 345 -16.06 -0.32 3.98
C ARG A 345 -16.06 -0.28 5.51
N ASP A 346 -16.39 -1.40 6.12
CA ASP A 346 -16.41 -1.62 7.57
C ASP A 346 -16.24 -3.12 7.86
N ASN A 347 -16.66 -3.61 9.03
CA ASN A 347 -16.58 -5.03 9.40
C ASN A 347 -17.75 -5.89 8.88
N GLU A 348 -18.68 -5.28 8.13
CA GLU A 348 -19.78 -5.93 7.42
C GLU A 348 -19.56 -5.90 5.90
N ILE A 349 -19.03 -4.81 5.36
CA ILE A 349 -18.72 -4.59 3.94
C ILE A 349 -17.20 -4.53 3.73
N CYS A 350 -16.69 -5.54 3.02
CA CYS A 350 -15.28 -5.74 2.75
C CYS A 350 -14.89 -5.28 1.34
N SER A 351 -13.64 -4.83 1.19
CA SER A 351 -13.09 -4.52 -0.13
C SER A 351 -12.77 -5.81 -0.89
N ALA A 352 -13.21 -5.85 -2.15
CA ALA A 352 -12.88 -6.91 -3.10
C ALA A 352 -11.47 -6.76 -3.71
N TYR A 353 -10.83 -5.60 -3.54
CA TYR A 353 -9.43 -5.40 -3.93
C TYR A 353 -8.50 -5.92 -2.85
N SER A 354 -8.42 -7.25 -2.77
CA SER A 354 -7.61 -7.99 -1.81
C SER A 354 -7.19 -9.32 -2.42
N PRO A 355 -6.03 -9.88 -2.05
CA PRO A 355 -4.99 -9.30 -1.21
C PRO A 355 -4.03 -8.38 -1.97
N ILE A 356 -3.59 -7.31 -1.29
CA ILE A 356 -2.45 -6.45 -1.67
C ILE A 356 -1.48 -6.34 -0.49
N THR A 357 -0.21 -6.00 -0.72
CA THR A 357 0.74 -5.81 0.39
C THR A 357 0.58 -4.44 1.03
N TRP A 358 0.65 -4.35 2.35
CA TRP A 358 0.81 -3.12 3.10
C TRP A 358 2.18 -3.07 3.76
N GLN A 359 2.80 -1.90 3.79
CA GLN A 359 4.01 -1.56 4.54
C GLN A 359 3.69 -0.33 5.39
N VAL A 360 3.40 -0.53 6.67
CA VAL A 360 2.95 0.54 7.58
C VAL A 360 4.04 0.84 8.58
N ASP A 361 4.50 2.09 8.64
CA ASP A 361 5.33 2.57 9.73
C ASP A 361 4.50 2.65 11.01
N ARG A 362 4.92 1.93 12.06
CA ARG A 362 4.16 1.83 13.30
C ARG A 362 4.37 2.99 14.25
N LYS A 363 5.29 3.89 13.93
CA LYS A 363 5.58 5.09 14.73
C LYS A 363 4.81 6.27 14.18
N CYS A 364 4.30 7.11 15.06
CA CYS A 364 3.80 8.40 14.65
C CYS A 364 4.92 9.44 14.68
N HIS A 365 4.99 10.26 13.63
CA HIS A 365 5.99 11.32 13.50
C HIS A 365 5.35 12.70 13.47
N MET A 366 6.17 13.74 13.54
CA MET A 366 5.74 15.11 13.26
C MET A 366 6.27 15.54 11.90
N ILE A 367 5.51 16.39 11.21
CA ILE A 367 5.90 16.94 9.91
C ILE A 367 5.34 18.34 9.73
N SER A 368 6.06 19.20 9.01
CA SER A 368 5.61 20.58 8.82
C SER A 368 4.35 20.67 7.95
N ALA A 369 3.51 21.66 8.24
CA ALA A 369 2.36 22.01 7.41
C ALA A 369 2.79 22.40 5.99
N SER A 370 3.92 23.11 5.86
CA SER A 370 4.52 23.48 4.58
C SER A 370 4.93 22.27 3.73
N SER A 371 5.30 21.14 4.32
CA SER A 371 5.56 19.90 3.58
C SER A 371 4.31 19.30 2.97
N PHE A 372 3.20 19.28 3.71
CA PHE A 372 1.91 18.84 3.19
C PHE A 372 1.41 19.78 2.10
N ASP A 373 1.49 21.09 2.31
CA ASP A 373 1.04 22.06 1.32
C ASP A 373 1.88 22.00 0.03
N LYS A 374 3.19 21.78 0.17
CA LYS A 374 4.06 21.49 -0.97
C LYS A 374 3.68 20.19 -1.68
N MET A 375 3.34 19.12 -0.96
CA MET A 375 2.84 17.88 -1.57
C MET A 375 1.60 18.15 -2.44
N CYS A 376 0.65 18.94 -1.95
CA CYS A 376 -0.52 19.35 -2.73
C CYS A 376 -0.13 20.22 -3.95
N ALA A 377 0.89 21.07 -3.84
CA ALA A 377 1.43 21.80 -4.99
C ALA A 377 2.05 20.86 -6.04
N ASP A 378 2.81 19.86 -5.59
CA ASP A 378 3.41 18.84 -6.46
C ASP A 378 2.33 17.97 -7.14
N MET A 379 1.24 17.64 -6.44
CA MET A 379 0.08 16.94 -6.99
C MET A 379 -0.63 17.75 -8.07
N LYS A 380 -0.84 19.07 -7.85
CA LYS A 380 -1.40 19.99 -8.86
C LYS A 380 -0.51 20.12 -10.11
N SER A 381 0.76 19.75 -10.02
CA SER A 381 1.71 19.77 -11.14
C SER A 381 1.70 18.51 -11.99
N GLN A 382 0.99 17.46 -11.56
CA GLN A 382 0.89 16.23 -12.33
C GLN A 382 0.04 16.43 -13.59
N ARG A 383 0.20 15.51 -14.53
CA ARG A 383 -0.61 15.51 -15.75
C ARG A 383 -2.09 15.28 -15.46
N ASP A 384 -2.35 14.32 -14.59
CA ASP A 384 -3.70 13.95 -14.21
C ASP A 384 -4.27 14.97 -13.21
N ASP A 385 -5.58 15.11 -13.19
CA ASP A 385 -6.26 15.98 -12.22
C ASP A 385 -6.37 15.27 -10.88
N MET A 386 -5.45 15.56 -9.97
CA MET A 386 -5.42 14.99 -8.62
C MET A 386 -6.27 15.78 -7.61
N SER A 387 -7.15 16.68 -8.04
CA SER A 387 -7.92 17.55 -7.15
C SER A 387 -8.78 16.81 -6.12
N ASP A 388 -9.27 15.62 -6.46
CA ASP A 388 -10.05 14.76 -5.56
C ASP A 388 -9.22 14.14 -4.40
N ASP A 389 -7.90 14.25 -4.45
CA ASP A 389 -6.98 13.78 -3.40
C ASP A 389 -6.28 14.95 -2.66
N LEU A 390 -6.69 16.21 -2.86
CA LEU A 390 -6.08 17.39 -2.21
C LEU A 390 -6.61 17.69 -0.81
N TYR A 391 -7.44 16.81 -0.27
CA TYR A 391 -8.08 16.95 1.03
C TYR A 391 -8.07 15.61 1.78
N PRO A 392 -8.18 15.63 3.12
CA PRO A 392 -8.20 14.39 3.88
C PRO A 392 -9.47 13.59 3.66
N HIS A 393 -9.31 12.32 3.30
CA HIS A 393 -10.39 11.33 3.23
C HIS A 393 -10.79 10.85 4.62
N GLY A 394 -11.97 10.23 4.73
CA GLY A 394 -12.39 9.61 5.98
C GLY A 394 -11.66 8.31 6.28
N SER A 395 -11.40 8.05 7.55
CA SER A 395 -10.82 6.80 8.00
C SER A 395 -11.87 5.70 8.15
N ARG A 396 -11.57 4.51 7.65
CA ARG A 396 -12.32 3.26 7.88
C ARG A 396 -12.34 2.90 9.36
N GLU A 397 -13.41 2.24 9.80
CA GLU A 397 -13.40 1.50 11.06
C GLU A 397 -12.25 0.51 11.14
N LEU A 398 -11.68 0.36 12.35
CA LEU A 398 -10.62 -0.61 12.60
C LEU A 398 -11.12 -2.00 12.22
N VAL A 399 -10.35 -2.67 11.38
CA VAL A 399 -10.68 -4.03 10.92
C VAL A 399 -10.59 -5.02 12.07
N ASP A 400 -11.66 -5.80 12.25
CA ASP A 400 -11.70 -6.91 13.21
C ASP A 400 -10.56 -7.91 12.98
N SER A 401 -9.95 -8.40 14.05
CA SER A 401 -8.80 -9.32 13.99
C SER A 401 -9.04 -10.56 13.11
N LYS A 402 -10.27 -11.08 13.05
CA LYS A 402 -10.70 -12.19 12.17
C LYS A 402 -10.55 -11.90 10.68
N TYR A 403 -10.54 -10.64 10.25
CA TYR A 403 -10.33 -10.24 8.86
C TYR A 403 -8.90 -9.75 8.58
N VAL A 404 -8.06 -9.65 9.60
CA VAL A 404 -6.66 -9.29 9.44
C VAL A 404 -5.82 -10.54 9.19
N ALA A 405 -5.00 -10.54 8.15
CA ALA A 405 -4.06 -11.63 7.86
C ALA A 405 -3.13 -11.92 9.05
N ASN A 406 -2.77 -13.17 9.28
CA ASN A 406 -1.82 -13.59 10.31
C ASN A 406 -0.33 -13.51 9.89
N ASN A 407 -0.05 -12.94 8.70
CA ASN A 407 1.26 -12.94 8.06
C ASN A 407 2.11 -11.68 8.33
N GLN A 408 1.80 -10.88 9.36
CA GLN A 408 2.56 -9.66 9.71
C GLN A 408 4.07 -9.93 9.85
N ASN A 409 4.88 -9.04 9.30
CA ASN A 409 6.33 -9.06 9.37
C ASN A 409 6.87 -7.70 9.81
N ASN A 410 7.45 -7.63 11.01
CA ASN A 410 7.79 -6.36 11.67
C ASN A 410 9.25 -5.95 11.47
N ARG A 411 9.92 -6.46 10.43
CA ARG A 411 11.32 -6.11 10.15
C ARG A 411 11.39 -4.79 9.40
N ALA A 412 12.42 -3.99 9.65
CA ALA A 412 12.73 -2.81 8.85
C ALA A 412 12.82 -3.15 7.35
N LEU A 413 12.58 -2.16 6.49
CA LEU A 413 12.95 -2.27 5.08
C LEU A 413 14.47 -2.36 4.99
N ARG A 414 14.99 -3.43 4.37
CA ARG A 414 16.42 -3.59 4.11
C ARG A 414 16.65 -3.37 2.63
N GLY A 415 17.34 -2.30 2.30
CA GLY A 415 17.78 -1.97 0.95
C GLY A 415 18.92 -0.97 1.07
N ASN A 416 20.15 -1.46 0.95
CA ASN A 416 21.34 -0.63 0.80
C ASN A 416 21.61 -0.45 -0.69
#